data_AF-A0A2T4UQQ6-F1
#
_entry.id   AF-A0A2T4UQQ6-F1
#
_cell.length_a   1.000
_cell.length_b   1.000
_cell.length_c   1.000
_cell.angle_alpha   90.00
_cell.angle_beta   90.00
_cell.angle_gamma   90.00
#
_symmetry.space_group_name_H-M   'P 1'
#
loop_
_entity.id
_entity.type
_entity.pdbx_description
1 polymer ?
#
loop_
_entity_poly.entity_id
_entity_poly.type
_entity_poly.pdbx_seq_one_letter_code
_entity_poly.pdbx_strand_id
1 'polypeptide(L)'
;MQRRNRRSLRSLALAGAAAAALALTALGGAVPAQAAEGEITYTLHRSADPTADEQDAYARITDAMDRAVARYNANSDITKVLNVYYAPGVPTAEASNNGDLRFGSDRGFMVEGTALHEISHTVGVGQNGGWYAHCVNGVWDGSAATDLVKSLDGPDAQLNCGGSHIWPYGLNYSGEFSEAAFTRHVDVVEAMLADGM
;
A
#
# COMPACT_ATOMS: atom_id res chain seq x y z
N MET A 1 16.53 2.47 -20.79
CA MET A 1 16.68 2.23 -19.34
C MET A 1 17.47 3.37 -18.72
N GLN A 2 16.78 4.43 -18.30
CA GLN A 2 17.40 5.56 -17.60
C GLN A 2 17.03 5.38 -16.12
N ARG A 3 17.96 4.84 -15.32
CA ARG A 3 17.82 4.83 -13.85
C ARG A 3 17.71 6.29 -13.40
N ARG A 4 16.52 6.71 -12.95
CA ARG A 4 16.34 8.01 -12.30
C ARG A 4 17.10 7.97 -10.97
N ASN A 5 18.28 8.55 -10.99
CA ASN A 5 19.16 8.73 -9.84
C ASN A 5 18.58 9.86 -8.97
N ARG A 6 17.54 9.61 -8.19
CA ARG A 6 17.01 10.59 -7.21
C ARG A 6 17.85 10.52 -5.93
N ARG A 7 19.01 11.19 -5.92
CA ARG A 7 19.65 11.62 -4.67
C ARG A 7 18.79 12.74 -4.09
N SER A 8 17.89 12.41 -3.16
CA SER A 8 17.16 13.39 -2.38
C SER A 8 18.16 14.14 -1.47
N LEU A 9 18.31 15.44 -1.72
CA LEU A 9 19.05 16.38 -0.90
C LEU A 9 18.26 16.63 0.39
N ARG A 10 18.43 15.76 1.39
CA ARG A 10 18.07 16.09 2.78
C ARG A 10 19.15 17.02 3.33
N SER A 11 18.90 18.32 3.27
CA SER A 11 19.69 19.36 3.91
C SER A 11 19.82 19.09 5.41
N LEU A 12 21.07 18.98 5.91
CA LEU A 12 21.37 19.06 7.33
C LEU A 12 21.06 20.48 7.81
N ALA A 13 20.05 20.62 8.66
CA ALA A 13 19.91 21.78 9.54
C ALA A 13 20.11 21.30 10.98
N LEU A 14 21.32 21.52 11.52
CA LEU A 14 21.53 21.56 12.96
C LEU A 14 20.95 22.87 13.48
N ALA A 15 19.92 22.80 14.31
CA ALA A 15 19.54 23.88 15.21
C ALA A 15 19.31 23.29 16.59
N GLY A 16 20.23 23.57 17.51
CA GLY A 16 20.09 23.25 18.92
C GLY A 16 19.05 24.17 19.56
N ALA A 17 18.13 23.57 20.30
CA ALA A 17 17.35 24.24 21.33
C ALA A 17 17.16 23.24 22.48
N ALA A 18 17.87 23.48 23.59
CA ALA A 18 17.63 22.79 24.84
C ALA A 18 16.29 23.30 25.41
N ALA A 19 15.22 22.53 25.24
CA ALA A 19 13.96 22.74 25.95
C ALA A 19 13.93 21.83 27.18
N ALA A 20 13.95 22.43 28.36
CA ALA A 20 13.65 21.74 29.61
C ALA A 20 12.20 21.23 29.55
N ALA A 21 12.01 19.92 29.44
CA ALA A 21 10.69 19.31 29.47
C ALA A 21 10.17 19.31 30.91
N LEU A 22 9.20 20.19 31.21
CA LEU A 22 8.27 19.93 32.30
C LEU A 22 7.42 18.72 31.91
N ALA A 23 7.51 17.65 32.67
CA ALA A 23 6.65 16.48 32.52
C ALA A 23 5.21 16.85 32.94
N LEU A 24 4.36 17.12 31.97
CA LEU A 24 2.92 17.08 32.15
C LEU A 24 2.46 15.66 31.80
N THR A 25 1.97 14.94 32.80
CA THR A 25 1.31 13.64 32.62
C THR A 25 0.02 13.83 31.84
N ALA A 26 0.07 13.67 30.52
CA ALA A 26 -1.10 13.61 29.67
C ALA A 26 -1.76 12.23 29.83
N LEU A 27 -3.03 12.23 30.25
CA LEU A 27 -3.90 11.06 30.23
C LEU A 27 -3.97 10.52 28.78
N GLY A 28 -3.57 9.25 28.62
CA GLY A 28 -3.38 8.59 27.33
C GLY A 28 -4.68 8.44 26.53
N GLY A 29 -4.85 9.29 25.52
CA GLY A 29 -5.50 8.92 24.28
C GLY A 29 -4.40 8.70 23.24
N ALA A 30 -4.38 7.55 22.58
CA ALA A 30 -3.52 7.37 21.41
C ALA A 30 -3.91 8.43 20.37
N VAL A 31 -3.00 9.34 20.04
CA VAL A 31 -3.20 10.22 18.89
C VAL A 31 -3.37 9.29 17.68
N PRO A 32 -4.40 9.49 16.82
CA PRO A 32 -4.51 8.68 15.61
C PRO A 32 -3.20 8.73 14.84
N ALA A 33 -2.84 7.71 14.07
CA ALA A 33 -1.68 7.81 13.20
C ALA A 33 -1.92 8.94 12.18
N GLN A 34 -0.96 9.83 12.00
CA GLN A 34 -0.91 10.79 10.90
C GLN A 34 0.19 10.36 9.95
N ALA A 35 -0.10 10.34 8.65
CA ALA A 35 0.92 10.22 7.61
C ALA A 35 1.48 11.61 7.28
N ALA A 36 2.80 11.70 7.09
CA ALA A 36 3.36 12.86 6.40
C ALA A 36 2.94 12.85 4.91
N GLU A 37 3.05 14.00 4.24
CA GLU A 37 2.88 14.04 2.79
C GLU A 37 3.93 13.12 2.12
N GLY A 38 3.47 12.27 1.20
CA GLY A 38 4.28 11.27 0.53
C GLY A 38 4.54 10.00 1.34
N GLU A 39 3.76 9.74 2.40
CA GLU A 39 3.97 8.59 3.27
C GLU A 39 2.72 7.74 3.47
N ILE A 40 2.89 6.42 3.40
CA ILE A 40 1.96 5.44 3.93
C ILE A 40 2.41 5.04 5.33
N THR A 41 1.48 5.05 6.28
CA THR A 41 1.67 4.54 7.64
C THR A 41 0.58 3.51 7.98
N TYR A 42 0.84 2.63 8.93
CA TYR A 42 -0.17 1.67 9.37
C TYR A 42 -0.17 1.46 10.88
N THR A 43 -1.33 1.11 11.43
CA THR A 43 -1.49 0.59 12.79
C THR A 43 -2.10 -0.80 12.70
N LEU A 44 -1.39 -1.82 13.18
CA LEU A 44 -1.96 -3.14 13.40
C LEU A 44 -2.67 -3.18 14.75
N HIS A 45 -4.00 -3.27 14.72
CA HIS A 45 -4.84 -3.39 15.90
C HIS A 45 -4.71 -4.81 16.47
N ARG A 46 -4.42 -4.91 17.77
CA ARG A 46 -4.14 -6.17 18.47
C ARG A 46 -5.01 -6.29 19.71
N SER A 47 -5.40 -7.53 20.03
CA SER A 47 -5.94 -7.86 21.34
C SER A 47 -4.93 -7.51 22.45
N ALA A 48 -5.42 -7.06 23.60
CA ALA A 48 -4.60 -6.79 24.78
C ALA A 48 -4.02 -8.06 25.41
N ASP A 49 -4.70 -9.21 25.22
CA ASP A 49 -4.26 -10.53 25.66
C ASP A 49 -4.37 -11.50 24.47
N PRO A 50 -3.35 -11.56 23.59
CA PRO A 50 -3.44 -12.28 22.34
C PRO A 50 -3.21 -13.78 22.53
N THR A 51 -4.06 -14.59 21.92
CA THR A 51 -3.87 -16.04 21.81
C THR A 51 -2.61 -16.40 21.00
N ALA A 52 -2.16 -17.66 21.08
CA ALA A 52 -1.00 -18.11 20.29
C ALA A 52 -1.22 -17.97 18.77
N ASP A 53 -2.47 -18.20 18.31
CA ASP A 53 -2.87 -17.99 16.92
C ASP A 53 -2.71 -16.52 16.51
N GLU A 54 -3.27 -15.60 17.31
CA GLU A 54 -3.15 -14.17 17.09
C GLU A 54 -1.69 -13.70 17.10
N GLN A 55 -0.85 -14.21 18.01
CA GLN A 55 0.56 -13.86 18.06
C GLN A 55 1.30 -14.23 16.77
N ASP A 56 1.07 -15.44 16.23
CA ASP A 56 1.64 -15.86 14.94
C ASP A 56 1.09 -15.01 13.78
N ALA A 57 -0.22 -14.75 13.75
CA ALA A 57 -0.82 -13.89 12.74
C ALA A 57 -0.23 -12.48 12.78
N TYR A 58 -0.18 -11.86 13.96
CA TYR A 58 0.36 -10.51 14.12
C TYR A 58 1.83 -10.42 13.70
N ALA A 59 2.65 -11.41 14.00
CA ALA A 59 4.05 -11.43 13.57
C ALA A 59 4.17 -11.43 12.04
N ARG A 60 3.40 -12.28 11.36
CA ARG A 60 3.40 -12.37 9.88
C ARG A 60 2.82 -11.14 9.21
N ILE A 61 1.70 -10.62 9.72
CA ILE A 61 1.07 -9.39 9.22
C ILE A 61 2.04 -8.21 9.39
N THR A 62 2.73 -8.11 10.53
CA THR A 62 3.74 -7.06 10.75
C THR A 62 4.84 -7.15 9.70
N ASP A 63 5.41 -8.33 9.49
CA ASP A 63 6.47 -8.55 8.49
C ASP A 63 6.00 -8.28 7.04
N ALA A 64 4.76 -8.64 6.70
CA ALA A 64 4.17 -8.32 5.40
C ALA A 64 3.93 -6.82 5.20
N MET A 65 3.32 -6.15 6.19
CA MET A 65 3.00 -4.73 6.13
C MET A 65 4.26 -3.86 6.17
N ASP A 66 5.25 -4.20 7.00
CA ASP A 66 6.51 -3.47 7.07
C ASP A 66 7.21 -3.44 5.71
N ARG A 67 7.29 -4.58 5.01
CA ARG A 67 7.88 -4.66 3.67
C ARG A 67 7.06 -3.90 2.63
N ALA A 68 5.73 -4.08 2.62
CA ALA A 68 4.85 -3.42 1.66
C ALA A 68 4.86 -1.90 1.82
N VAL A 69 4.75 -1.40 3.05
CA VAL A 69 4.80 0.04 3.35
C VAL A 69 6.17 0.62 3.05
N ALA A 70 7.27 -0.06 3.43
CA ALA A 70 8.60 0.38 3.07
C ALA A 70 8.77 0.50 1.55
N ARG A 71 8.18 -0.41 0.77
CA ARG A 71 8.22 -0.36 -0.70
C ARG A 71 7.40 0.77 -1.28
N TYR A 72 6.17 0.98 -0.82
CA TYR A 72 5.35 2.12 -1.23
C TYR A 72 6.05 3.45 -0.91
N ASN A 73 6.59 3.60 0.30
CA ASN A 73 7.28 4.82 0.73
C ASN A 73 8.63 5.06 0.02
N ALA A 74 9.25 4.01 -0.51
CA ALA A 74 10.49 4.14 -1.28
C ALA A 74 10.26 4.53 -2.74
N ASN A 75 9.11 4.15 -3.30
CA ASN A 75 8.87 4.17 -4.74
C ASN A 75 7.70 5.04 -5.18
N SER A 76 6.94 5.63 -4.24
CA SER A 76 5.80 6.50 -4.56
C SER A 76 5.71 7.69 -3.60
N ASP A 77 4.97 8.72 -4.01
CA ASP A 77 4.62 9.88 -3.18
C ASP A 77 3.17 9.76 -2.61
N ILE A 78 2.67 8.52 -2.44
CA ILE A 78 1.31 8.25 -1.96
C ILE A 78 1.20 8.55 -0.46
N THR A 79 0.15 9.27 -0.08
CA THR A 79 -0.16 9.56 1.34
C THR A 79 -1.36 8.74 1.82
N LYS A 80 -1.17 7.87 2.82
CA LYS A 80 -2.28 7.08 3.38
C LYS A 80 -2.02 6.66 4.84
N VAL A 81 -3.08 6.66 5.65
CA VAL A 81 -3.08 6.01 6.97
C VAL A 81 -3.91 4.74 6.88
N LEU A 82 -3.34 3.62 7.33
CA LEU A 82 -3.95 2.30 7.28
C LEU A 82 -4.30 1.79 8.67
N ASN A 83 -5.49 1.22 8.81
CA ASN A 83 -5.89 0.45 9.98
C ASN A 83 -5.88 -1.03 9.60
N VAL A 84 -4.93 -1.77 10.16
CA VAL A 84 -4.71 -3.19 9.83
C VAL A 84 -5.27 -4.07 10.93
N TYR A 85 -5.95 -5.15 10.55
CA TYR A 85 -6.53 -6.10 11.50
C TYR A 85 -6.24 -7.55 11.12
N TYR A 86 -6.17 -8.41 12.13
CA TYR A 86 -6.37 -9.84 11.96
C TYR A 86 -7.86 -10.15 12.16
N ALA A 87 -8.50 -10.68 11.13
CA ALA A 87 -9.94 -10.97 11.09
C ALA A 87 -10.16 -12.39 10.55
N PRO A 88 -10.14 -13.43 11.40
CA PRO A 88 -10.21 -14.84 10.97
C PRO A 88 -11.43 -15.22 10.11
N GLY A 89 -12.50 -14.42 10.14
CA GLY A 89 -13.68 -14.61 9.29
C GLY A 89 -13.51 -14.16 7.84
N VAL A 90 -12.45 -13.41 7.53
CA VAL A 90 -12.08 -13.06 6.16
C VAL A 90 -11.39 -14.28 5.51
N PRO A 91 -11.81 -14.73 4.32
CA PRO A 91 -11.21 -15.91 3.69
C PRO A 91 -9.73 -15.74 3.33
N THR A 92 -9.32 -14.55 2.88
CA THR A 92 -7.98 -14.24 2.38
C THR A 92 -7.43 -12.96 3.02
N ALA A 93 -7.66 -11.82 2.37
CA ALA A 93 -7.49 -10.48 2.86
C ALA A 93 -8.54 -9.59 2.16
N GLU A 94 -8.86 -8.45 2.75
CA GLU A 94 -9.74 -7.45 2.13
C GLU A 94 -9.43 -6.05 2.64
N ALA A 95 -9.61 -5.06 1.79
CA ALA A 95 -9.39 -3.66 2.11
C ALA A 95 -10.47 -2.75 1.52
N SER A 96 -10.57 -1.53 2.07
CA SER A 96 -11.49 -0.52 1.56
C SER A 96 -10.87 0.87 1.51
N ASN A 97 -11.47 1.79 0.75
CA ASN A 97 -10.91 3.12 0.54
C ASN A 97 -10.80 3.97 1.81
N ASN A 98 -11.46 3.58 2.90
CA ASN A 98 -11.39 4.29 4.18
C ASN A 98 -10.04 4.07 4.90
N GLY A 99 -9.19 3.16 4.40
CA GLY A 99 -7.90 2.81 5.00
C GLY A 99 -7.92 1.52 5.82
N ASP A 100 -9.06 0.85 5.97
CA ASP A 100 -9.14 -0.44 6.64
C ASP A 100 -8.60 -1.55 5.72
N LEU A 101 -7.76 -2.41 6.30
CA LEU A 101 -7.12 -3.56 5.65
C LEU A 101 -7.14 -4.74 6.63
N ARG A 102 -7.66 -5.88 6.20
CA ARG A 102 -7.91 -7.04 7.07
C ARG A 102 -7.32 -8.29 6.47
N PHE A 103 -6.56 -9.04 7.26
CA PHE A 103 -6.06 -10.37 6.89
C PHE A 103 -6.90 -11.46 7.57
N GLY A 104 -7.22 -12.49 6.80
CA GLY A 104 -7.92 -13.70 7.21
C GLY A 104 -7.07 -14.67 8.02
N SER A 105 -7.62 -15.85 8.32
CA SER A 105 -6.90 -16.89 9.07
C SER A 105 -5.79 -17.60 8.27
N ASP A 106 -5.83 -17.57 6.94
CA ASP A 106 -4.85 -18.28 6.13
C ASP A 106 -3.51 -17.51 6.07
N ARG A 107 -2.47 -18.14 6.63
CA ARG A 107 -1.11 -17.58 6.70
C ARG A 107 -0.46 -17.40 5.32
N GLY A 108 -0.93 -18.12 4.31
CA GLY A 108 -0.48 -17.97 2.93
C GLY A 108 -0.74 -16.58 2.35
N PHE A 109 -1.71 -15.83 2.91
CA PHE A 109 -2.05 -14.46 2.51
C PHE A 109 -1.39 -13.39 3.39
N MET A 110 -0.72 -13.76 4.49
CA MET A 110 0.00 -12.82 5.35
C MET A 110 1.43 -12.58 4.82
N VAL A 111 1.51 -12.18 3.55
CA VAL A 111 2.76 -12.00 2.81
C VAL A 111 2.77 -10.65 2.09
N GLU A 112 3.97 -10.18 1.72
CA GLU A 112 4.15 -8.84 1.12
C GLU A 112 3.30 -8.62 -0.13
N GLY A 113 3.25 -9.59 -1.05
CA GLY A 113 2.48 -9.44 -2.30
C GLY A 113 0.99 -9.18 -2.05
N THR A 114 0.42 -9.87 -1.06
CA THR A 114 -0.97 -9.63 -0.64
C THR A 114 -1.13 -8.28 0.04
N ALA A 115 -0.21 -7.90 0.93
CA ALA A 115 -0.24 -6.56 1.54
C ALA A 115 -0.17 -5.43 0.49
N LEU A 116 0.69 -5.57 -0.53
CA LEU A 116 0.79 -4.61 -1.64
C LEU A 116 -0.54 -4.49 -2.39
N HIS A 117 -1.12 -5.63 -2.75
CA HIS A 117 -2.42 -5.72 -3.41
C HIS A 117 -3.51 -5.01 -2.60
N GLU A 118 -3.65 -5.34 -1.32
CA GLU A 118 -4.68 -4.76 -0.46
C GLU A 118 -4.48 -3.26 -0.23
N ILE A 119 -3.24 -2.78 -0.10
CA ILE A 119 -2.95 -1.33 -0.03
C ILE A 119 -3.49 -0.61 -1.27
N SER A 120 -3.38 -1.21 -2.46
CA SER A 120 -3.88 -0.61 -3.70
C SER A 120 -5.39 -0.33 -3.66
N HIS A 121 -6.19 -1.19 -3.02
CA HIS A 121 -7.61 -0.95 -2.82
C HIS A 121 -7.86 0.24 -1.89
N THR A 122 -7.02 0.44 -0.88
CA THR A 122 -7.18 1.57 0.05
C THR A 122 -6.95 2.93 -0.62
N VAL A 123 -6.25 2.95 -1.75
CA VAL A 123 -5.95 4.18 -2.50
C VAL A 123 -6.79 4.35 -3.76
N GLY A 124 -7.58 3.35 -4.17
CA GLY A 124 -8.62 3.56 -5.18
C GLY A 124 -8.96 2.37 -6.07
N VAL A 125 -8.05 1.41 -6.21
CA VAL A 125 -8.23 0.25 -7.10
C VAL A 125 -9.52 -0.48 -6.75
N GLY A 126 -10.51 -0.45 -7.64
CA GLY A 126 -11.81 -1.11 -7.44
C GLY A 126 -12.82 -0.38 -6.56
N GLN A 127 -12.52 0.81 -6.03
CA GLN A 127 -13.27 1.40 -4.91
C GLN A 127 -13.84 2.81 -5.16
N ASN A 128 -13.25 3.60 -6.06
CA ASN A 128 -13.57 5.03 -6.15
C ASN A 128 -14.06 5.48 -7.55
N GLY A 129 -14.49 6.74 -7.65
CA GLY A 129 -15.06 7.28 -8.88
C GLY A 129 -14.05 7.31 -10.05
N GLY A 130 -12.79 7.64 -9.78
CA GLY A 130 -11.74 7.67 -10.78
C GLY A 130 -11.45 6.28 -11.36
N TRP A 131 -11.47 5.23 -10.52
CA TRP A 131 -11.41 3.85 -10.99
C TRP A 131 -12.49 3.53 -12.03
N TYR A 132 -13.75 3.84 -11.73
CA TYR A 132 -14.85 3.56 -12.66
C TYR A 132 -14.88 4.48 -13.88
N ALA A 133 -14.30 5.68 -13.77
CA ALA A 133 -14.15 6.59 -14.89
C ALA A 133 -13.11 6.12 -15.91
N HIS A 134 -12.02 5.51 -15.44
CA HIS A 134 -10.90 5.09 -16.28
C HIS A 134 -10.92 3.60 -16.65
N CYS A 135 -11.58 2.75 -15.86
CA CYS A 135 -11.76 1.35 -16.20
C CYS A 135 -12.93 1.17 -17.17
N VAL A 136 -12.68 1.45 -18.46
CA VAL A 136 -13.71 1.48 -19.50
C VAL A 136 -13.57 0.26 -20.40
N ASN A 137 -14.65 -0.52 -20.54
CA ASN A 137 -14.68 -1.73 -21.36
C ASN A 137 -13.57 -2.76 -21.02
N GLY A 138 -13.16 -2.81 -19.75
CA GLY A 138 -12.15 -3.75 -19.25
C GLY A 138 -10.70 -3.30 -19.44
N VAL A 139 -10.47 -2.07 -19.90
CA VAL A 139 -9.14 -1.49 -20.13
C VAL A 139 -9.05 -0.16 -19.41
N TRP A 140 -7.91 0.08 -18.75
CA TRP A 140 -7.58 1.38 -18.17
C TRP A 140 -7.24 2.36 -19.29
N ASP A 141 -7.97 3.48 -19.38
CA ASP A 141 -7.77 4.48 -20.45
C ASP A 141 -6.88 5.67 -20.05
N GLY A 142 -6.43 5.71 -18.79
CA GLY A 142 -5.49 6.70 -18.28
C GLY A 142 -4.11 6.60 -18.93
N SER A 143 -3.56 7.76 -19.33
CA SER A 143 -2.34 7.83 -20.14
C SER A 143 -1.07 7.44 -19.37
N ALA A 144 -0.94 7.84 -18.11
CA ALA A 144 0.27 7.63 -17.32
C ALA A 144 0.48 6.14 -17.04
N ALA A 145 -0.55 5.45 -16.57
CA ALA A 145 -0.46 4.01 -16.31
C ALA A 145 -0.33 3.20 -17.60
N THR A 146 -1.04 3.60 -18.67
CA THR A 146 -0.94 2.95 -19.98
C THR A 146 0.46 3.08 -20.57
N ASP A 147 1.06 4.27 -20.56
CA ASP A 147 2.41 4.50 -21.09
C ASP A 147 3.48 3.78 -20.26
N LEU A 148 3.31 3.73 -18.94
CA LEU A 148 4.18 2.95 -18.06
C LEU A 148 4.17 1.47 -18.45
N VAL A 149 3.00 0.84 -18.54
CA VAL A 149 2.89 -0.59 -18.90
C VAL A 149 3.48 -0.85 -20.29
N LYS A 150 3.24 0.03 -21.26
CA LYS A 150 3.87 -0.08 -22.60
C LYS A 150 5.39 0.03 -22.56
N SER A 151 5.94 0.86 -21.67
CA SER A 151 7.39 0.99 -21.50
C SER A 151 8.03 -0.26 -20.88
N LEU A 152 7.25 -1.03 -20.10
CA LEU A 152 7.71 -2.24 -19.42
C LEU A 152 7.60 -3.47 -20.33
N ASP A 153 6.49 -3.60 -21.04
CA ASP A 153 6.09 -4.86 -21.71
C ASP A 153 5.99 -4.74 -23.24
N GLY A 154 6.19 -3.54 -23.79
CA GLY A 154 6.19 -3.27 -25.23
C GLY A 154 4.99 -2.42 -25.69
N PRO A 155 5.06 -1.87 -26.90
CA PRO A 155 4.11 -0.86 -27.39
C PRO A 155 2.65 -1.33 -27.46
N ASP A 156 2.43 -2.64 -27.59
CA ASP A 156 1.10 -3.25 -27.69
C ASP A 156 0.51 -3.64 -26.32
N ALA A 157 1.25 -3.43 -25.23
CA ALA A 157 0.78 -3.78 -23.89
C ALA A 157 -0.37 -2.86 -23.44
N GLN A 158 -1.25 -3.43 -22.63
CA GLN A 158 -2.42 -2.76 -22.07
C GLN A 158 -2.51 -3.04 -20.58
N LEU A 159 -2.93 -2.02 -19.83
CA LEU A 159 -3.39 -2.20 -18.46
C LEU A 159 -4.88 -2.55 -18.51
N ASN A 160 -5.20 -3.79 -18.22
CA ASN A 160 -6.58 -4.25 -18.11
C ASN A 160 -7.07 -4.05 -16.68
N CYS A 161 -8.37 -3.92 -16.55
CA CYS A 161 -9.03 -3.73 -15.26
C CYS A 161 -10.41 -4.41 -15.29
N GLY A 162 -10.92 -4.80 -14.13
CA GLY A 162 -12.24 -5.38 -14.04
C GLY A 162 -12.58 -5.83 -12.63
N GLY A 163 -13.85 -5.67 -12.26
CA GLY A 163 -14.27 -5.80 -10.87
C GLY A 163 -13.44 -4.85 -10.00
N SER A 164 -12.68 -5.42 -9.07
CA SER A 164 -11.75 -4.71 -8.21
C SER A 164 -10.28 -4.88 -8.60
N HIS A 165 -9.94 -5.46 -9.75
CA HIS A 165 -8.57 -5.90 -10.04
C HIS A 165 -8.00 -5.31 -11.33
N ILE A 166 -6.67 -5.23 -11.41
CA ILE A 166 -5.91 -4.89 -12.61
C ILE A 166 -5.04 -6.05 -13.07
N TRP A 167 -4.70 -6.09 -14.36
CA TRP A 167 -3.65 -6.97 -14.91
C TRP A 167 -3.03 -6.35 -16.17
N PRO A 168 -1.69 -6.39 -16.33
CA PRO A 168 -0.69 -7.02 -15.46
C PRO A 168 -0.45 -6.23 -14.15
N TYR A 169 0.37 -6.79 -13.26
CA TYR A 169 0.85 -6.17 -12.01
C TYR A 169 -0.21 -5.89 -10.95
N GLY A 170 -1.37 -6.56 -11.01
CA GLY A 170 -2.37 -6.51 -9.94
C GLY A 170 -2.00 -7.31 -8.70
N LEU A 171 -1.08 -8.27 -8.82
CA LEU A 171 -0.70 -9.19 -7.73
C LEU A 171 -1.92 -9.97 -7.21
N ASN A 172 -2.80 -10.39 -8.11
CA ASN A 172 -4.08 -11.04 -7.76
C ASN A 172 -3.88 -12.47 -7.26
N TYR A 173 -2.82 -13.13 -7.71
CA TYR A 173 -2.45 -14.48 -7.32
C TYR A 173 -0.98 -14.56 -6.89
N SER A 174 -0.67 -15.46 -5.96
CA SER A 174 0.71 -15.67 -5.47
C SER A 174 1.70 -16.08 -6.56
N GLY A 175 1.22 -16.69 -7.64
CA GLY A 175 2.04 -16.98 -8.83
C GLY A 175 2.53 -15.74 -9.59
N GLU A 176 1.96 -14.56 -9.33
CA GLU A 176 2.41 -13.28 -9.90
C GLU A 176 3.55 -12.64 -9.09
N PHE A 177 3.84 -13.16 -7.89
CA PHE A 177 4.72 -12.51 -6.93
C PHE A 177 6.19 -12.65 -7.34
N SER A 178 6.86 -11.51 -7.42
CA SER A 178 8.32 -11.41 -7.61
C SER A 178 8.77 -10.01 -7.22
N GLU A 179 10.05 -9.83 -6.88
CA GLU A 179 10.60 -8.49 -6.58
C GLU A 179 10.35 -7.47 -7.69
N ALA A 180 10.40 -7.92 -8.95
CA ALA A 180 10.10 -7.09 -10.11
C ALA A 180 8.61 -6.72 -10.16
N ALA A 181 7.71 -7.69 -9.95
CA ALA A 181 6.27 -7.44 -9.94
C ALA A 181 5.84 -6.54 -8.78
N PHE A 182 6.44 -6.69 -7.60
CA PHE A 182 6.17 -5.84 -6.43
C PHE A 182 6.52 -4.38 -6.69
N THR A 183 7.68 -4.14 -7.32
CA THR A 183 8.09 -2.78 -7.69
C THR A 183 7.15 -2.19 -8.75
N ARG A 184 6.88 -2.95 -9.82
CA ARG A 184 5.99 -2.52 -10.91
C ARG A 184 4.56 -2.28 -10.44
N HIS A 185 4.07 -3.05 -9.46
CA HIS A 185 2.77 -2.83 -8.85
C HIS A 185 2.66 -1.43 -8.25
N VAL A 186 3.63 -1.02 -7.43
CA VAL A 186 3.67 0.33 -6.83
C VAL A 186 3.72 1.41 -7.91
N ASP A 187 4.61 1.24 -8.91
CA ASP A 187 4.74 2.20 -10.02
C ASP A 187 3.41 2.34 -10.80
N VAL A 188 2.71 1.23 -11.06
CA VAL A 188 1.42 1.22 -11.76
C VAL A 188 0.32 1.88 -10.93
N VAL A 189 0.22 1.58 -9.64
CA VAL A 189 -0.77 2.19 -8.75
C VAL A 189 -0.56 3.70 -8.65
N GLU A 190 0.68 4.16 -8.52
CA GLU A 190 0.98 5.61 -8.53
C GLU A 190 0.63 6.26 -9.88
N ALA A 191 0.92 5.60 -11.00
CA ALA A 191 0.56 6.12 -12.32
C ALA A 191 -0.97 6.19 -12.51
N MET A 192 -1.73 5.23 -11.98
CA MET A 192 -3.19 5.27 -12.01
C MET A 192 -3.74 6.43 -11.16
N LEU A 193 -3.15 6.72 -10.01
CA LEU A 193 -3.49 7.92 -9.22
C LEU A 193 -3.18 9.20 -9.99
N ALA A 194 -2.06 9.24 -10.73
CA ALA A 194 -1.72 10.38 -11.59
C ALA A 194 -2.69 10.57 -12.76
N ASP A 195 -3.36 9.51 -13.22
CA ASP A 195 -4.43 9.57 -14.21
C ASP A 195 -5.74 10.13 -13.65
N GLY A 196 -5.90 10.20 -12.32
CA GLY A 196 -7.11 10.67 -11.66
C GLY A 196 -7.99 9.57 -11.08
N MET A 197 -7.42 8.40 -10.80
CA MET A 197 -8.05 7.39 -9.93
C MET A 197 -8.39 8.00 -8.57
#